data_AF-A0A933KSY5-F1
#
_entry.id   AF-A0A933KSY5-F1
#
_cell.length_a   1.000
_cell.length_b   1.000
_cell.length_c   1.000
_cell.angle_alpha   90.00
_cell.angle_beta   90.00
_cell.angle_gamma   90.00
#
_symmetry.space_group_name_H-M   'P 1'
#
loop_
_entity.id
_entity.type
_entity.pdbx_description
1 polymer ?
#
loop_
_entity_poly.entity_id
_entity_poly.type
_entity_poly.pdbx_seq_one_letter_code
_entity_poly.pdbx_strand_id
1 'polypeptide(L)'
;MDSVQFTMDRLEVPVTPLSLRARILCATVLLSALPASAQVALPEGPGKALVERACVVCHTLEKLAGPDGGHWPAFGPGKSRDEWRRVMAFMLSYGTPLSKADAAVVTDYLATAFPGPPRPAGVRIAGPVDASIREWKIPTAGTRPHDPAVAPDGGVWYTSQAKSRLGRLDPATGQFREYPLKADNPRLPYGVGPHGLTADRDGAIWYTGQMDGHLGRLDPKTGAVTKYKMPEGAGGPHTPIFDRTGTLWFTLQQGNMVGRLVPATGEMKFVTMPTARSEPYGIVINSKGVPFFTQLMGNRIGTIDPATLQPREFFVGSGSGPRRLAITPDDLIYYTDYARGILGRLDPATDRTKEWRSPSGPLSQPYAIAAVENIIWYVEGNAMPNMVVRFDPAAETFQTWPMPSGGGVVRHMVVAPDRRLWLAGSEVDVIATVEVTRVPPVH
;
A
#
# COMPACT_ATOMS: atom_id res chain seq x y z
N MET A 1 -52.73 -43.30 10.10
CA MET A 1 -53.22 -44.49 9.39
C MET A 1 -54.26 -44.03 8.40
N ASP A 2 -54.01 -44.40 7.16
CA ASP A 2 -54.91 -44.51 6.02
C ASP A 2 -55.41 -43.24 5.28
N SER A 3 -54.78 -43.06 4.12
CA SER A 3 -55.31 -42.74 2.77
C SER A 3 -56.84 -42.76 2.62
N VAL A 4 -57.45 -41.99 1.71
CA VAL A 4 -57.62 -42.29 0.26
C VAL A 4 -58.23 -41.02 -0.37
N GLN A 5 -57.59 -40.34 -1.32
CA GLN A 5 -57.58 -40.49 -2.81
C GLN A 5 -58.86 -40.05 -3.56
N PHE A 6 -58.66 -39.03 -4.43
CA PHE A 6 -59.26 -38.65 -5.73
C PHE A 6 -60.69 -39.13 -6.09
N THR A 7 -61.55 -38.27 -6.67
CA THR A 7 -61.61 -38.10 -8.14
C THR A 7 -62.22 -36.77 -8.62
N MET A 8 -61.78 -36.39 -9.83
CA MET A 8 -62.31 -35.34 -10.72
C MET A 8 -63.68 -35.72 -11.29
N ASP A 9 -64.58 -34.76 -11.53
CA ASP A 9 -64.92 -34.38 -12.91
C ASP A 9 -65.82 -33.14 -13.03
N ARG A 10 -65.65 -32.47 -14.17
CA ARG A 10 -66.20 -31.17 -14.59
C ARG A 10 -67.69 -31.20 -14.91
N LEU A 11 -68.36 -30.06 -14.74
CA LEU A 11 -69.49 -29.66 -15.58
C LEU A 11 -69.33 -28.18 -15.98
N GLU A 12 -69.22 -27.98 -17.30
CA GLU A 12 -69.15 -26.70 -18.01
C GLU A 12 -70.55 -26.07 -18.18
N VAL A 13 -70.60 -24.74 -18.27
CA VAL A 13 -71.78 -23.96 -18.70
C VAL A 13 -71.28 -22.87 -19.69
N PRO A 14 -72.04 -22.55 -20.76
CA PRO A 14 -71.49 -22.43 -22.10
C PRO A 14 -71.11 -21.01 -22.55
N VAL A 15 -70.31 -20.98 -23.61
CA VAL A 15 -69.80 -19.82 -24.35
C VAL A 15 -70.78 -19.42 -25.46
N THR A 16 -70.93 -18.13 -25.76
CA THR A 16 -70.97 -17.57 -27.14
C THR A 16 -70.96 -16.02 -27.11
N PRO A 17 -70.52 -15.34 -28.20
CA PRO A 17 -69.33 -14.49 -28.14
C PRO A 17 -69.57 -13.05 -28.63
N LEU A 18 -68.60 -12.14 -28.50
CA LEU A 18 -68.38 -11.10 -29.52
C LEU A 18 -66.95 -10.50 -29.46
N SER A 19 -66.22 -10.76 -30.54
CA SER A 19 -65.20 -9.92 -31.21
C SER A 19 -64.09 -9.21 -30.41
N LEU A 20 -62.97 -9.92 -30.24
CA LEU A 20 -61.62 -9.60 -30.73
C LEU A 20 -61.21 -8.11 -30.86
N ARG A 21 -60.45 -7.60 -29.86
CA ARG A 21 -59.21 -6.81 -30.02
C ARG A 21 -58.69 -6.33 -28.64
N ALA A 22 -57.78 -7.08 -28.02
CA ALA A 22 -56.80 -6.53 -27.08
C ALA A 22 -55.60 -7.49 -26.97
N ARG A 23 -54.41 -6.93 -27.17
CA ARG A 23 -53.13 -7.62 -27.30
C ARG A 23 -52.70 -8.20 -25.93
N ILE A 24 -52.31 -9.48 -25.91
CA ILE A 24 -51.59 -10.08 -24.79
C ILE A 24 -50.14 -9.61 -24.85
N LEU A 25 -49.70 -8.90 -23.82
CA LEU A 25 -48.29 -8.59 -23.59
C LEU A 25 -47.64 -9.85 -22.97
N CYS A 26 -46.85 -10.59 -23.75
CA CYS A 26 -45.96 -11.61 -23.19
C CYS A 26 -44.88 -10.89 -22.36
N ALA A 27 -44.98 -11.00 -21.03
CA ALA A 27 -43.89 -10.63 -20.14
C ALA A 27 -42.75 -11.65 -20.30
N THR A 28 -41.71 -11.26 -21.02
CA THR A 28 -40.42 -11.96 -21.06
C THR A 28 -39.73 -11.71 -19.72
N VAL A 29 -39.60 -12.75 -18.89
CA VAL A 29 -38.68 -12.73 -17.75
C VAL A 29 -37.27 -12.82 -18.32
N LEU A 30 -36.65 -11.66 -18.53
CA LEU A 30 -35.20 -11.56 -18.73
C LEU A 30 -34.54 -11.93 -17.40
N LEU A 31 -34.01 -13.15 -17.30
CA LEU A 31 -32.93 -13.42 -16.36
C LEU A 31 -31.78 -12.48 -16.73
N SER A 32 -31.62 -11.40 -15.98
CA SER A 32 -30.40 -10.61 -16.01
C SER A 32 -29.28 -11.51 -15.49
N ALA A 33 -28.59 -12.20 -16.39
CA ALA A 33 -27.25 -12.69 -16.10
C ALA A 33 -26.43 -11.46 -15.67
N LEU A 34 -25.95 -11.47 -14.43
CA LEU A 34 -24.90 -10.55 -14.01
C LEU A 34 -23.78 -10.68 -15.07
N PRO A 35 -23.22 -9.58 -15.59
CA PRO A 35 -22.14 -9.69 -16.56
C PRO A 35 -21.00 -10.44 -15.88
N ALA A 36 -20.61 -11.58 -16.46
CA ALA A 36 -19.33 -12.19 -16.14
C ALA A 36 -18.27 -11.09 -16.29
N SER A 37 -17.47 -10.84 -15.24
CA SER A 37 -16.35 -9.91 -15.35
C SER A 37 -15.53 -10.34 -16.56
N ALA A 38 -15.42 -9.48 -17.57
CA ALA A 38 -14.65 -9.79 -18.76
C ALA A 38 -13.21 -10.06 -18.31
N GLN A 39 -12.78 -11.33 -18.38
CA GLN A 39 -11.42 -11.71 -18.05
C GLN A 39 -10.48 -10.91 -18.96
N VAL A 40 -9.52 -10.20 -18.39
CA VAL A 40 -8.55 -9.41 -19.14
C VAL A 40 -7.84 -10.32 -20.16
N ALA A 41 -8.09 -10.08 -21.44
CA ALA A 41 -7.48 -10.83 -22.53
C ALA A 41 -6.08 -10.27 -22.83
N LEU A 42 -5.05 -11.10 -22.74
CA LEU A 42 -3.67 -10.68 -23.02
C LEU A 42 -3.41 -10.65 -24.54
N PRO A 43 -2.65 -9.64 -25.04
CA PRO A 43 -2.24 -9.59 -26.44
C PRO A 43 -1.45 -10.82 -26.88
N GLU A 44 -1.55 -11.23 -28.13
CA GLU A 44 -0.77 -12.37 -28.64
C GLU A 44 0.74 -12.11 -28.57
N GLY A 45 1.52 -13.15 -28.26
CA GLY A 45 2.98 -13.08 -28.29
C GLY A 45 3.70 -14.20 -27.51
N PRO A 46 5.04 -14.31 -27.65
CA PRO A 46 5.82 -15.45 -27.16
C PRO A 46 5.77 -15.68 -25.63
N GLY A 47 5.34 -14.69 -24.84
CA GLY A 47 5.20 -14.80 -23.39
C GLY A 47 3.76 -14.90 -22.89
N LYS A 48 2.74 -14.86 -23.76
CA LYS A 48 1.33 -14.87 -23.35
C LYS A 48 0.99 -16.11 -22.51
N ALA A 49 1.20 -17.29 -23.09
CA ALA A 49 0.91 -18.56 -22.42
C ALA A 49 1.73 -18.78 -21.14
N LEU A 50 2.87 -18.10 -21.02
CA LEU A 50 3.70 -18.08 -19.81
C LEU A 50 3.05 -17.24 -18.69
N VAL A 51 2.57 -16.06 -19.03
CA VAL A 51 1.87 -15.18 -18.08
C VAL A 51 0.56 -15.82 -17.61
N GLU A 52 -0.24 -16.35 -18.54
CA GLU A 52 -1.54 -16.96 -18.22
C GLU A 52 -1.43 -18.16 -17.27
N ARG A 53 -0.35 -18.96 -17.39
CA ARG A 53 -0.17 -20.14 -16.53
C ARG A 53 0.51 -19.84 -15.20
N ALA A 54 1.46 -18.91 -15.18
CA ALA A 54 2.36 -18.75 -14.03
C ALA A 54 2.03 -17.53 -13.15
N CYS A 55 1.37 -16.50 -13.68
CA CYS A 55 1.11 -15.26 -12.94
C CYS A 55 -0.23 -15.28 -12.22
N VAL A 56 -1.21 -16.04 -12.72
CA VAL A 56 -2.56 -16.14 -12.12
C VAL A 56 -2.63 -16.98 -10.85
N VAL A 57 -1.51 -17.57 -10.44
CA VAL A 57 -1.39 -18.41 -9.23
C VAL A 57 -1.54 -17.57 -7.96
N CYS A 58 -1.08 -16.31 -7.99
CA CYS A 58 -1.05 -15.44 -6.81
C CYS A 58 -2.08 -14.31 -6.87
N HIS A 59 -2.35 -13.77 -8.06
CA HIS A 59 -3.29 -12.68 -8.28
C HIS A 59 -3.88 -12.72 -9.69
N THR A 60 -5.03 -12.06 -9.91
CA THR A 60 -5.66 -12.00 -11.24
C THR A 60 -4.86 -11.14 -12.24
N LEU A 61 -5.11 -11.34 -13.54
CA LEU A 61 -4.52 -10.52 -14.61
C LEU A 61 -5.03 -9.07 -14.62
N GLU A 62 -6.12 -8.77 -13.89
CA GLU A 62 -6.59 -7.41 -13.70
C GLU A 62 -5.57 -6.53 -12.97
N LYS A 63 -4.67 -7.13 -12.17
CA LYS A 63 -3.56 -6.38 -11.56
C LYS A 63 -2.52 -5.91 -12.59
N LEU A 64 -2.47 -6.53 -13.76
CA LEU A 64 -1.59 -6.20 -14.87
C LEU A 64 -2.25 -5.26 -15.89
N ALA A 65 -3.52 -5.51 -16.23
CA ALA A 65 -4.21 -4.80 -17.32
C ALA A 65 -5.72 -4.59 -17.09
N GLY A 66 -6.11 -4.37 -15.83
CA GLY A 66 -7.46 -3.90 -15.49
C GLY A 66 -7.74 -2.49 -16.03
N PRO A 67 -8.99 -1.98 -15.91
CA PRO A 67 -9.45 -0.73 -16.53
C PRO A 67 -8.62 0.51 -16.18
N ASP A 68 -7.87 0.50 -15.08
CA ASP A 68 -6.94 1.58 -14.68
C ASP A 68 -5.45 1.28 -15.01
N GLY A 69 -5.17 0.31 -15.88
CA GLY A 69 -3.80 -0.15 -16.18
C GLY A 69 -3.20 -1.06 -15.10
N GLY A 70 -4.06 -1.75 -14.34
CA GLY A 70 -3.66 -2.50 -13.15
C GLY A 70 -3.60 -1.61 -11.90
N HIS A 71 -4.26 -2.03 -10.82
CA HIS A 71 -4.36 -1.28 -9.56
C HIS A 71 -2.99 -0.98 -8.89
N TRP A 72 -1.92 -1.57 -9.41
CA TRP A 72 -0.53 -1.32 -9.02
C TRP A 72 0.27 -0.90 -10.26
N PRO A 73 0.43 0.40 -10.51
CA PRO A 73 1.30 0.90 -11.56
C PRO A 73 2.77 0.48 -11.41
N ALA A 74 3.19 0.08 -10.20
CA ALA A 74 4.47 -0.63 -9.99
C ALA A 74 4.56 -1.95 -10.78
N PHE A 75 3.45 -2.49 -11.28
CA PHE A 75 3.30 -3.76 -12.00
C PHE A 75 2.41 -3.66 -13.26
N GLY A 76 2.13 -2.44 -13.75
CA GLY A 76 1.27 -2.18 -14.90
C GLY A 76 2.03 -1.73 -16.17
N PRO A 77 1.29 -1.31 -17.23
CA PRO A 77 1.84 -0.86 -18.52
C PRO A 77 2.81 0.31 -18.43
N GLY A 78 3.57 0.56 -19.51
CA GLY A 78 4.43 1.77 -19.65
C GLY A 78 5.83 1.65 -19.04
N LYS A 79 6.19 0.45 -18.59
CA LYS A 79 7.53 0.14 -18.06
C LYS A 79 8.52 -0.18 -19.16
N SER A 80 9.76 0.26 -18.95
CA SER A 80 10.91 -0.20 -19.72
C SER A 80 11.19 -1.69 -19.45
N ARG A 81 11.97 -2.31 -20.35
CA ARG A 81 12.41 -3.70 -20.18
C ARG A 81 13.15 -3.92 -18.84
N ASP A 82 13.97 -2.96 -18.42
CA ASP A 82 14.69 -3.04 -17.15
C ASP A 82 13.77 -2.93 -15.92
N GLU A 83 12.71 -2.14 -16.01
CA GLU A 83 11.68 -2.07 -14.97
C GLU A 83 10.92 -3.40 -14.87
N TRP A 84 10.52 -3.99 -16.00
CA TRP A 84 9.91 -5.31 -16.02
C TRP A 84 10.84 -6.39 -15.48
N ARG A 85 12.14 -6.33 -15.79
CA ARG A 85 13.13 -7.25 -15.22
C ARG A 85 13.18 -7.17 -13.70
N ARG A 86 13.07 -5.97 -13.13
CA ARG A 86 12.95 -5.80 -11.67
C ARG A 86 11.64 -6.37 -11.16
N VAL A 87 10.50 -6.12 -11.82
CA VAL A 87 9.22 -6.74 -11.44
C VAL A 87 9.33 -8.26 -11.42
N MET A 88 9.89 -8.88 -12.47
CA MET A 88 10.06 -10.32 -12.53
C MET A 88 10.98 -10.88 -11.45
N ALA A 89 12.07 -10.18 -11.12
CA ALA A 89 12.94 -10.57 -10.01
C ALA A 89 12.18 -10.62 -8.67
N PHE A 90 11.22 -9.72 -8.47
CA PHE A 90 10.35 -9.73 -7.31
C PHE A 90 9.35 -10.89 -7.35
N MET A 91 8.67 -11.10 -8.48
CA MET A 91 7.75 -12.23 -8.61
C MET A 91 8.44 -13.59 -8.41
N LEU A 92 9.69 -13.74 -8.87
CA LEU A 92 10.51 -14.91 -8.60
C LEU A 92 10.87 -15.07 -7.12
N SER A 93 11.17 -13.99 -6.40
CA SER A 93 11.32 -14.05 -4.93
C SER A 93 10.02 -14.41 -4.22
N TYR A 94 8.91 -14.24 -4.93
CA TYR A 94 7.56 -14.63 -4.55
C TYR A 94 7.19 -16.00 -5.14
N GLY A 95 8.16 -16.87 -5.43
CA GLY A 95 7.88 -18.27 -5.72
C GLY A 95 7.08 -18.56 -6.99
N THR A 96 6.98 -17.62 -7.95
CA THR A 96 6.38 -17.94 -9.25
C THR A 96 7.08 -19.13 -9.88
N PRO A 97 6.37 -20.07 -10.51
CA PRO A 97 6.95 -21.32 -11.02
C PRO A 97 7.77 -21.15 -12.31
N LEU A 98 8.22 -19.93 -12.62
CA LEU A 98 8.96 -19.62 -13.84
C LEU A 98 10.45 -19.94 -13.70
N SER A 99 11.03 -20.55 -14.73
CA SER A 99 12.49 -20.62 -14.86
C SER A 99 13.09 -19.24 -15.15
N LYS A 100 14.41 -19.08 -14.98
CA LYS A 100 15.09 -17.82 -15.35
C LYS A 100 14.96 -17.49 -16.84
N ALA A 101 14.97 -18.51 -17.71
CA ALA A 101 14.81 -18.34 -19.14
C ALA A 101 13.38 -17.89 -19.49
N ASP A 102 12.39 -18.57 -18.89
CA ASP A 102 10.98 -18.21 -19.04
C ASP A 102 10.70 -16.78 -18.54
N ALA A 103 11.30 -16.38 -17.41
CA ALA A 103 11.16 -15.03 -16.87
C ALA A 103 11.70 -13.96 -17.84
N ALA A 104 12.76 -14.25 -18.62
CA ALA A 104 13.25 -13.33 -19.64
C ALA A 104 12.26 -13.20 -20.81
N VAL A 105 11.69 -14.32 -21.27
CA VAL A 105 10.65 -14.32 -22.32
C VAL A 105 9.43 -13.54 -21.86
N VAL A 106 8.97 -13.75 -20.62
CA VAL A 106 7.88 -12.99 -20.02
C VAL A 106 8.21 -11.51 -19.91
N THR A 107 9.43 -11.16 -19.49
CA THR A 107 9.87 -9.75 -19.38
C THR A 107 9.76 -9.04 -20.72
N ASP A 108 10.28 -9.67 -21.79
CA ASP A 108 10.28 -9.09 -23.14
C ASP A 108 8.86 -8.99 -23.71
N TYR A 109 8.03 -10.00 -23.46
CA TYR A 109 6.63 -9.99 -23.82
C TYR A 109 5.87 -8.88 -23.11
N LEU A 110 5.98 -8.74 -21.79
CA LEU A 110 5.27 -7.72 -21.02
C LEU A 110 5.67 -6.30 -21.43
N ALA A 111 6.96 -6.07 -21.69
CA ALA A 111 7.46 -4.79 -22.19
C ALA A 111 6.89 -4.41 -23.57
N THR A 112 6.57 -5.40 -24.41
CA THR A 112 6.08 -5.19 -25.78
C THR A 112 4.55 -5.18 -25.84
N ALA A 113 3.89 -6.05 -25.08
CA ALA A 113 2.44 -6.27 -25.10
C ALA A 113 1.68 -5.23 -24.27
N PHE A 114 2.32 -4.61 -23.28
CA PHE A 114 1.72 -3.56 -22.44
C PHE A 114 2.45 -2.22 -22.60
N PRO A 115 2.48 -1.66 -23.84
CA PRO A 115 2.95 -0.30 -24.02
C PRO A 115 1.95 0.62 -23.31
N GLY A 116 2.45 1.39 -22.35
CA GLY A 116 1.68 2.41 -21.65
C GLY A 116 2.32 3.77 -21.84
N PRO A 117 1.67 4.86 -21.38
CA PRO A 117 2.35 6.14 -21.35
C PRO A 117 3.66 5.99 -20.56
N PRO A 118 4.77 6.59 -21.03
CA PRO A 118 6.00 6.57 -20.26
C PRO A 118 5.75 7.21 -18.90
N ARG A 119 6.58 6.84 -17.92
CA ARG A 119 6.60 7.50 -16.62
C ARG A 119 6.72 9.03 -16.81
N PRO A 120 5.96 9.84 -16.06
CA PRO A 120 6.05 11.29 -16.20
C PRO A 120 7.45 11.77 -15.83
N ALA A 121 7.93 12.80 -16.52
CA ALA A 121 9.18 13.45 -16.16
C ALA A 121 9.05 14.12 -14.79
N GLY A 122 10.06 13.95 -13.94
CA GLY A 122 10.13 14.63 -12.65
C GLY A 122 10.25 16.14 -12.83
N VAL A 123 9.32 16.89 -12.23
CA VAL A 123 9.28 18.35 -12.33
C VAL A 123 10.12 18.97 -11.21
N ARG A 124 11.18 19.69 -11.60
CA ARG A 124 12.02 20.49 -10.68
C ARG A 124 11.36 21.85 -10.42
N ILE A 125 11.12 22.15 -9.16
CA ILE A 125 10.62 23.44 -8.70
C ILE A 125 11.64 24.02 -7.74
N ALA A 126 12.24 25.15 -8.13
CA ALA A 126 13.13 25.93 -7.27
C ALA A 126 12.34 26.59 -6.14
N GLY A 127 13.00 26.85 -5.03
CA GLY A 127 12.39 27.50 -3.88
C GLY A 127 13.45 27.96 -2.89
N PRO A 128 13.01 28.53 -1.76
CA PRO A 128 13.91 29.24 -0.86
C PRO A 128 14.65 28.32 0.13
N VAL A 129 14.32 27.03 0.17
CA VAL A 129 14.96 26.04 1.05
C VAL A 129 16.10 25.35 0.31
N ASP A 130 17.26 25.22 0.94
CA ASP A 130 18.33 24.38 0.41
C ASP A 130 18.26 23.01 1.08
N ALA A 131 18.13 21.96 0.27
CA ALA A 131 18.14 20.58 0.75
C ALA A 131 18.99 19.68 -0.16
N SER A 132 19.66 18.72 0.44
CA SER A 132 20.43 17.67 -0.25
C SER A 132 19.94 16.28 0.14
N ILE A 133 20.10 15.33 -0.77
CA ILE A 133 19.74 13.93 -0.54
C ILE A 133 21.02 13.11 -0.50
N ARG A 134 21.25 12.41 0.62
CA ARG A 134 22.35 11.46 0.77
C ARG A 134 21.80 10.04 0.74
N GLU A 135 22.47 9.15 0.02
CA GLU A 135 22.06 7.76 -0.15
C GLU A 135 23.15 6.78 0.28
N TRP A 136 22.74 5.65 0.84
CA TRP A 136 23.58 4.51 1.17
C TRP A 136 23.05 3.28 0.44
N LYS A 137 23.91 2.66 -0.36
CA LYS A 137 23.60 1.42 -1.06
C LYS A 137 23.59 0.26 -0.07
N ILE A 138 22.48 -0.47 -0.02
CA ILE A 138 22.37 -1.69 0.77
C ILE A 138 23.28 -2.76 0.13
N PRO A 139 24.16 -3.44 0.90
CA PRO A 139 25.10 -4.42 0.34
C PRO A 139 24.41 -5.63 -0.31
N THR A 140 23.30 -6.09 0.28
CA THR A 140 22.51 -7.19 -0.28
C THR A 140 21.64 -6.66 -1.42
N ALA A 141 21.83 -7.22 -2.61
CA ALA A 141 21.05 -6.86 -3.80
C ALA A 141 19.63 -7.46 -3.78
N GLY A 142 18.68 -6.71 -4.36
CA GLY A 142 17.28 -7.12 -4.48
C GLY A 142 16.60 -7.32 -3.14
N THR A 143 16.94 -6.50 -2.14
CA THR A 143 16.35 -6.53 -0.80
C THR A 143 14.95 -5.97 -0.78
N ARG A 144 14.65 -5.02 -1.68
CA ARG A 144 13.39 -4.27 -1.71
C ARG A 144 13.13 -3.64 -0.35
N PRO A 145 14.00 -2.71 0.11
CA PRO A 145 13.75 -2.01 1.36
C PRO A 145 12.38 -1.34 1.28
N HIS A 146 11.55 -1.49 2.31
CA HIS A 146 10.16 -1.04 2.27
C HIS A 146 9.89 0.11 3.23
N ASP A 147 9.85 -0.15 4.53
CA ASP A 147 9.64 0.87 5.55
C ASP A 147 10.96 1.13 6.28
N PRO A 148 11.39 2.39 6.45
CA PRO A 148 12.45 2.74 7.38
C PRO A 148 11.89 3.04 8.78
N ALA A 149 12.70 2.88 9.82
CA ALA A 149 12.46 3.45 11.15
C ALA A 149 13.76 3.93 11.77
N VAL A 150 13.70 4.89 12.69
CA VAL A 150 14.88 5.37 13.43
C VAL A 150 14.78 4.90 14.87
N ALA A 151 15.76 4.13 15.32
CA ALA A 151 15.83 3.65 16.69
C ALA A 151 16.35 4.75 17.64
N PRO A 152 16.12 4.63 18.96
CA PRO A 152 16.58 5.61 19.95
C PRO A 152 18.10 5.87 19.94
N ASP A 153 18.89 4.90 19.47
CA ASP A 153 20.34 5.00 19.34
C ASP A 153 20.80 5.71 18.05
N GLY A 154 19.86 6.23 17.25
CA GLY A 154 20.11 6.88 15.96
C GLY A 154 20.35 5.91 14.79
N GLY A 155 20.32 4.61 15.03
CA GLY A 155 20.39 3.59 13.98
C GLY A 155 19.15 3.60 13.09
N VAL A 156 19.35 3.53 11.78
CA VAL A 156 18.27 3.54 10.81
C VAL A 156 17.96 2.12 10.38
N TRP A 157 16.79 1.63 10.73
CA TRP A 157 16.31 0.30 10.41
C TRP A 157 15.49 0.29 9.14
N TYR A 158 15.47 -0.84 8.43
CA TYR A 158 14.63 -1.07 7.27
C TYR A 158 14.15 -2.52 7.19
N THR A 159 12.96 -2.73 6.63
CA THR A 159 12.47 -4.06 6.23
C THR A 159 13.03 -4.42 4.86
N SER A 160 13.67 -5.58 4.73
CA SER A 160 14.06 -6.16 3.44
C SER A 160 13.01 -7.18 3.02
N GLN A 161 11.93 -6.72 2.39
CA GLN A 161 10.74 -7.52 2.11
C GLN A 161 11.06 -8.78 1.29
N ALA A 162 11.81 -8.63 0.19
CA ALA A 162 12.08 -9.73 -0.75
C ALA A 162 13.14 -10.75 -0.26
N LYS A 163 13.87 -10.43 0.81
CA LYS A 163 14.90 -11.34 1.38
C LYS A 163 14.56 -11.84 2.77
N SER A 164 13.41 -11.47 3.31
CA SER A 164 12.98 -11.82 4.67
C SER A 164 14.03 -11.47 5.73
N ARG A 165 14.43 -10.20 5.79
CA ARG A 165 15.40 -9.68 6.77
C ARG A 165 14.94 -8.33 7.32
N LEU A 166 15.44 -7.97 8.50
CA LEU A 166 15.57 -6.56 8.90
C LEU A 166 17.02 -6.14 8.70
N GLY A 167 17.25 -4.91 8.28
CA GLY A 167 18.59 -4.33 8.25
C GLY A 167 18.68 -3.07 9.09
N ARG A 168 19.89 -2.77 9.56
CA ARG A 168 20.23 -1.59 10.34
C ARG A 168 21.43 -0.90 9.69
N LEU A 169 21.27 0.37 9.35
CA LEU A 169 22.31 1.29 8.93
C LEU A 169 22.77 2.11 10.14
N ASP A 170 24.07 2.18 10.35
CA ASP A 170 24.68 3.25 11.15
C ASP A 170 24.99 4.44 10.22
N PRO A 171 24.29 5.58 10.37
CA PRO A 171 24.47 6.72 9.47
C PRO A 171 25.81 7.44 9.64
N ALA A 172 26.49 7.28 10.78
CA ALA A 172 27.78 7.90 11.05
C ALA A 172 28.92 7.16 10.34
N THR A 173 28.89 5.82 10.37
CA THR A 173 29.93 4.98 9.77
C THR A 173 29.57 4.47 8.37
N GLY A 174 28.28 4.48 8.01
CA GLY A 174 27.76 3.88 6.78
C GLY A 174 27.67 2.35 6.81
N GLN A 175 27.93 1.72 7.96
CA GLN A 175 27.92 0.26 8.09
C GLN A 175 26.50 -0.30 8.18
N PHE A 176 26.30 -1.46 7.54
CA PHE A 176 25.06 -2.22 7.58
C PHE A 176 25.20 -3.50 8.41
N ARG A 177 24.16 -3.82 9.18
CA ARG A 177 23.98 -5.13 9.82
C ARG A 177 22.61 -5.68 9.44
N GLU A 178 22.56 -6.93 8.97
CA GLU A 178 21.32 -7.60 8.56
C GLU A 178 20.97 -8.76 9.50
N TYR A 179 19.67 -8.92 9.74
CA TYR A 179 19.07 -9.89 10.64
C TYR A 179 18.10 -10.77 9.85
N PRO A 180 18.49 -12.00 9.49
CA PRO A 180 17.61 -12.93 8.80
C PRO A 180 16.39 -13.30 9.65
N LEU A 181 15.21 -13.29 9.05
CA LEU A 181 13.97 -13.70 9.68
C LEU A 181 13.57 -15.08 9.18
N LYS A 182 13.15 -15.94 10.11
CA LYS A 182 12.68 -17.30 9.81
C LYS A 182 11.17 -17.30 9.77
N ALA A 183 10.57 -17.83 8.71
CA ALA A 183 9.12 -18.06 8.64
C ALA A 183 8.74 -19.26 9.51
N ASP A 184 7.54 -19.23 10.10
CA ASP A 184 7.02 -20.39 10.83
C ASP A 184 6.49 -21.44 9.86
N ASN A 185 5.97 -21.01 8.71
CA ASN A 185 5.51 -21.90 7.66
C ASN A 185 6.63 -22.13 6.64
N PRO A 186 7.32 -23.29 6.67
CA PRO A 186 8.43 -23.59 5.75
C PRO A 186 7.97 -23.81 4.30
N ARG A 187 6.64 -23.91 4.06
CA ARG A 187 6.05 -24.06 2.73
C ARG A 187 5.69 -22.72 2.08
N LEU A 188 5.88 -21.59 2.77
CA LEU A 188 5.74 -20.28 2.14
C LEU A 188 6.97 -20.03 1.25
N PRO A 189 6.84 -20.06 -0.09
CA PRO A 189 8.00 -19.81 -0.95
C PRO A 189 8.51 -18.35 -0.83
N TYR A 190 7.73 -17.48 -0.18
CA TYR A 190 7.97 -16.06 0.01
C TYR A 190 8.71 -15.69 1.32
N GLY A 191 8.80 -16.62 2.28
CA GLY A 191 9.36 -16.36 3.61
C GLY A 191 8.48 -15.44 4.48
N VAL A 192 9.11 -14.65 5.36
CA VAL A 192 8.43 -13.74 6.31
C VAL A 192 7.79 -12.56 5.60
N GLY A 193 8.44 -12.05 4.56
CA GLY A 193 7.96 -10.89 3.81
C GLY A 193 7.72 -9.67 4.70
N PRO A 194 8.73 -9.21 5.48
CA PRO A 194 8.52 -8.12 6.43
C PRO A 194 8.14 -6.84 5.68
N HIS A 195 7.10 -6.14 6.14
CA HIS A 195 6.57 -4.96 5.47
C HIS A 195 6.88 -3.68 6.24
N GLY A 196 6.15 -3.42 7.31
CA GLY A 196 6.33 -2.25 8.17
C GLY A 196 7.19 -2.55 9.38
N LEU A 197 7.81 -1.52 9.95
CA LEU A 197 8.54 -1.63 11.21
C LEU A 197 8.51 -0.33 12.03
N THR A 198 8.74 -0.47 13.33
CA THR A 198 8.92 0.64 14.27
C THR A 198 9.82 0.21 15.42
N ALA A 199 10.53 1.16 16.04
CA ALA A 199 11.32 0.89 17.23
C ALA A 199 10.51 1.20 18.48
N ASP A 200 10.61 0.34 19.51
CA ASP A 200 10.12 0.69 20.85
C ASP A 200 11.13 1.55 21.61
N ARG A 201 10.73 2.02 22.80
CA ARG A 201 11.55 2.91 23.64
C ARG A 201 12.82 2.23 24.16
N ASP A 202 12.82 0.90 24.24
CA ASP A 202 13.97 0.10 24.68
C ASP A 202 14.91 -0.26 23.51
N GLY A 203 14.55 0.14 22.29
CA GLY A 203 15.29 -0.10 21.07
C GLY A 203 15.03 -1.46 20.41
N ALA A 204 14.06 -2.25 20.90
CA ALA A 204 13.63 -3.44 20.18
C ALA A 204 12.83 -3.05 18.94
N ILE A 205 12.95 -3.85 17.89
CA ILE A 205 12.38 -3.53 16.58
C ILE A 205 11.14 -4.39 16.35
N TRP A 206 9.99 -3.73 16.31
CA TRP A 206 8.72 -4.32 15.98
C TRP A 206 8.49 -4.28 14.48
N TYR A 207 8.03 -5.36 13.88
CA TYR A 207 7.76 -5.45 12.46
C TYR A 207 6.52 -6.28 12.15
N THR A 208 5.95 -6.08 10.98
CA THR A 208 4.86 -6.90 10.45
C THR A 208 5.43 -7.94 9.48
N GLY A 209 5.27 -9.22 9.82
CA GLY A 209 5.51 -10.34 8.91
C GLY A 209 4.30 -10.52 8.00
N GLN A 210 4.18 -9.65 6.98
CA GLN A 210 2.97 -9.54 6.16
C GLN A 210 2.57 -10.86 5.51
N MET A 211 3.54 -11.66 5.06
CA MET A 211 3.27 -12.92 4.36
C MET A 211 3.17 -14.12 5.30
N ASP A 212 3.89 -14.11 6.42
CA ASP A 212 3.88 -15.19 7.43
C ASP A 212 2.74 -15.00 8.46
N GLY A 213 2.08 -13.82 8.48
CA GLY A 213 0.87 -13.57 9.26
C GLY A 213 1.13 -13.32 10.75
N HIS A 214 2.14 -12.51 11.08
CA HIS A 214 2.48 -12.20 12.48
C HIS A 214 3.00 -10.77 12.68
N LEU A 215 2.99 -10.32 13.94
CA LEU A 215 3.89 -9.27 14.41
C LEU A 215 5.15 -9.92 14.99
N GLY A 216 6.32 -9.37 14.70
CA GLY A 216 7.56 -9.80 15.30
C GLY A 216 8.23 -8.70 16.09
N ARG A 217 8.85 -9.04 17.22
CA ARG A 217 9.69 -8.17 18.03
C ARG A 217 11.11 -8.71 18.02
N LEU A 218 12.04 -7.98 17.42
CA LEU A 218 13.45 -8.32 17.31
C LEU A 218 14.26 -7.60 18.39
N ASP A 219 15.08 -8.36 19.13
CA ASP A 219 16.14 -7.80 19.98
C ASP A 219 17.39 -7.52 19.12
N PRO A 220 17.82 -6.25 18.98
CA PRO A 220 18.95 -5.91 18.12
C PRO A 220 20.31 -6.42 18.62
N LYS A 221 20.43 -6.72 19.92
CA LYS A 221 21.68 -7.22 20.51
C LYS A 221 21.90 -8.69 20.13
N THR A 222 20.88 -9.51 20.35
CA THR A 222 20.94 -10.96 20.16
C THR A 222 20.46 -11.43 18.80
N GLY A 223 19.62 -10.66 18.12
CA GLY A 223 18.89 -11.05 16.92
C GLY A 223 17.71 -12.00 17.19
N ALA A 224 17.37 -12.24 18.45
CA ALA A 224 16.22 -13.08 18.82
C ALA A 224 14.90 -12.41 18.44
N VAL A 225 13.92 -13.21 18.02
CA VAL A 225 12.60 -12.73 17.59
C VAL A 225 11.50 -13.40 18.41
N THR A 226 10.65 -12.60 19.04
CA THR A 226 9.36 -13.03 19.59
C THR A 226 8.27 -12.78 18.56
N LYS A 227 7.41 -13.77 18.28
CA LYS A 227 6.32 -13.64 17.31
C LYS A 227 4.94 -13.66 17.98
N TYR A 228 4.04 -12.83 17.47
CA TYR A 228 2.63 -12.76 17.86
C TYR A 228 1.79 -13.06 16.61
N LYS A 229 1.21 -14.27 16.55
CA LYS A 229 0.47 -14.74 15.38
C LYS A 229 -0.86 -14.04 15.24
N MET A 230 -1.22 -13.69 14.02
CA MET A 230 -2.57 -13.19 13.74
C MET A 230 -3.57 -14.35 13.81
N PRO A 231 -4.80 -14.12 14.32
CA PRO A 231 -5.87 -15.10 14.25
C PRO A 231 -6.33 -15.33 12.80
N GLU A 232 -7.10 -16.39 12.57
CA GLU A 232 -7.71 -16.66 11.28
C GLU A 232 -8.56 -15.46 10.80
N GLY A 233 -8.46 -15.13 9.51
CA GLY A 233 -9.13 -13.97 8.91
C GLY A 233 -8.38 -12.63 9.08
N ALA A 234 -7.49 -12.48 10.06
CA ALA A 234 -6.66 -11.29 10.24
C ALA A 234 -5.38 -11.34 9.38
N GLY A 235 -5.57 -11.33 8.06
CA GLY A 235 -4.47 -11.45 7.09
C GLY A 235 -3.74 -10.15 6.78
N GLY A 236 -2.48 -10.28 6.35
CA GLY A 236 -1.68 -9.19 5.80
C GLY A 236 -1.39 -8.05 6.78
N PRO A 237 -0.80 -8.31 7.97
CA PRO A 237 -0.36 -7.24 8.87
C PRO A 237 0.61 -6.32 8.13
N HIS A 238 0.43 -5.01 8.28
CA HIS A 238 0.98 -4.05 7.32
C HIS A 238 1.80 -2.94 7.97
N THR A 239 1.21 -1.82 8.39
CA THR A 239 1.99 -0.69 8.96
C THR A 239 1.79 -0.62 10.48
N PRO A 240 2.82 -0.87 11.29
CA PRO A 240 2.76 -0.75 12.74
C PRO A 240 3.19 0.66 13.22
N ILE A 241 2.56 1.15 14.29
CA ILE A 241 2.93 2.40 14.97
C ILE A 241 2.61 2.33 16.47
N PHE A 242 3.50 2.83 17.32
CA PHE A 242 3.23 2.97 18.74
C PHE A 242 2.44 4.25 19.02
N ASP A 243 1.44 4.17 19.88
CA ASP A 243 0.88 5.35 20.53
C ASP A 243 1.69 5.75 21.77
N ARG A 244 1.32 6.88 22.39
CA ARG A 244 2.02 7.42 23.57
C ARG A 244 1.92 6.54 24.81
N THR A 245 0.95 5.62 24.86
CA THR A 245 0.75 4.68 25.97
C THR A 245 1.60 3.41 25.82
N GLY A 246 2.27 3.24 24.68
CA GLY A 246 3.02 2.03 24.35
C GLY A 246 2.15 0.93 23.73
N THR A 247 0.90 1.22 23.36
CA THR A 247 0.08 0.29 22.58
C THR A 247 0.52 0.34 21.12
N LEU A 248 0.78 -0.82 20.54
CA LEU A 248 1.16 -0.97 19.14
C LEU A 248 -0.10 -1.11 18.28
N TRP A 249 -0.43 -0.08 17.51
CA TRP A 249 -1.48 -0.12 16.49
C TRP A 249 -0.91 -0.60 15.16
N PHE A 250 -1.70 -1.33 14.38
CA PHE A 250 -1.27 -1.81 13.07
C PHE A 250 -2.44 -2.07 12.13
N THR A 251 -2.22 -1.86 10.84
CA THR A 251 -3.21 -2.17 9.80
C THR A 251 -3.09 -3.62 9.34
N LEU A 252 -4.21 -4.20 8.89
CA LEU A 252 -4.31 -5.53 8.30
C LEU A 252 -4.98 -5.41 6.93
N GLN A 253 -4.14 -5.35 5.89
CA GLN A 253 -4.58 -4.99 4.54
C GLN A 253 -5.56 -6.03 3.99
N GLN A 254 -5.20 -7.31 4.07
CA GLN A 254 -6.02 -8.41 3.52
C GLN A 254 -7.20 -8.76 4.43
N GLY A 255 -7.02 -8.66 5.75
CA GLY A 255 -8.07 -8.91 6.73
C GLY A 255 -9.17 -7.84 6.78
N ASN A 256 -8.98 -6.70 6.10
CA ASN A 256 -9.89 -5.54 6.19
C ASN A 256 -10.07 -5.04 7.63
N MET A 257 -8.99 -5.04 8.40
CA MET A 257 -9.00 -4.76 9.84
C MET A 257 -7.91 -3.78 10.25
N VAL A 258 -8.07 -3.23 11.45
CA VAL A 258 -6.99 -2.60 12.22
C VAL A 258 -6.86 -3.34 13.54
N GLY A 259 -5.64 -3.68 13.92
CA GLY A 259 -5.31 -4.33 15.18
C GLY A 259 -4.62 -3.39 16.15
N ARG A 260 -4.70 -3.73 17.44
CA ARG A 260 -3.83 -3.19 18.48
C ARG A 260 -3.28 -4.31 19.35
N LEU A 261 -2.03 -4.17 19.78
CA LEU A 261 -1.33 -5.06 20.69
C LEU A 261 -0.83 -4.26 21.90
N VAL A 262 -1.07 -4.76 23.10
CA VAL A 262 -0.44 -4.24 24.33
C VAL A 262 0.79 -5.10 24.62
N PRO A 263 2.04 -4.63 24.40
CA PRO A 263 3.23 -5.47 24.49
C PRO A 263 3.45 -6.12 25.85
N ALA A 264 3.10 -5.39 26.93
CA ALA A 264 3.30 -5.85 28.31
C ALA A 264 2.48 -7.10 28.65
N THR A 265 1.30 -7.27 28.04
CA THR A 265 0.38 -8.38 28.32
C THR A 265 0.23 -9.35 27.16
N GLY A 266 0.59 -8.94 25.93
CA GLY A 266 0.32 -9.69 24.72
C GLY A 266 -1.13 -9.60 24.23
N GLU A 267 -2.00 -8.81 24.88
CA GLU A 267 -3.40 -8.68 24.49
C GLU A 267 -3.51 -8.06 23.09
N MET A 268 -4.22 -8.74 22.19
CA MET A 268 -4.57 -8.23 20.87
C MET A 268 -6.07 -8.04 20.70
N LYS A 269 -6.46 -6.92 20.08
CA LYS A 269 -7.83 -6.64 19.65
C LYS A 269 -7.83 -6.20 18.20
N PHE A 270 -8.93 -6.49 17.50
CA PHE A 270 -9.09 -6.23 16.07
C PHE A 270 -10.44 -5.57 15.80
N VAL A 271 -10.45 -4.63 14.85
CA VAL A 271 -11.65 -3.92 14.40
C VAL A 271 -11.77 -4.10 12.90
N THR A 272 -12.87 -4.72 12.45
CA THR A 272 -13.19 -4.86 11.02
C THR A 272 -13.75 -3.56 10.47
N MET A 273 -13.28 -3.15 9.29
CA MET A 273 -13.74 -1.93 8.65
C MET A 273 -15.14 -2.09 8.05
N PRO A 274 -16.05 -1.11 8.24
CA PRO A 274 -17.38 -1.12 7.63
C PRO A 274 -17.35 -1.24 6.11
N THR A 275 -16.44 -0.53 5.44
CA THR A 275 -16.23 -0.70 4.01
C THR A 275 -15.52 -2.04 3.77
N ALA A 276 -16.18 -2.96 3.07
CA ALA A 276 -15.61 -4.27 2.74
C ALA A 276 -14.44 -4.14 1.74
N ARG A 277 -13.39 -4.96 1.94
CA ARG A 277 -12.19 -4.98 1.08
C ARG A 277 -11.55 -3.59 0.91
N SER A 278 -11.59 -2.77 1.95
CA SER A 278 -11.10 -1.39 1.93
C SER A 278 -9.57 -1.29 1.94
N GLU A 279 -8.87 -2.38 2.28
CA GLU A 279 -7.41 -2.49 2.39
C GLU A 279 -6.79 -1.39 3.29
N PRO A 280 -6.95 -1.47 4.63
CA PRO A 280 -6.23 -0.60 5.56
C PRO A 280 -4.72 -0.64 5.32
N TYR A 281 -4.09 0.53 5.14
CA TYR A 281 -2.71 0.63 4.64
C TYR A 281 -1.81 1.44 5.58
N GLY A 282 -1.60 2.74 5.34
CA GLY A 282 -0.75 3.58 6.18
C GLY A 282 -1.51 4.03 7.42
N ILE A 283 -0.81 4.25 8.55
CA ILE A 283 -1.44 4.67 9.82
C ILE A 283 -0.59 5.73 10.52
N VAL A 284 -1.25 6.70 11.14
CA VAL A 284 -0.69 7.75 12.01
C VAL A 284 -1.54 7.88 13.28
N ILE A 285 -0.96 8.39 14.37
CA ILE A 285 -1.67 8.66 15.62
C ILE A 285 -1.70 10.17 15.85
N ASN A 286 -2.87 10.72 16.16
CA ASN A 286 -3.01 12.15 16.45
C ASN A 286 -2.60 12.53 17.88
N SER A 287 -2.62 13.84 18.17
CA SER A 287 -2.21 14.40 19.47
C SER A 287 -3.03 13.86 20.65
N LYS A 288 -4.22 13.32 20.38
CA LYS A 288 -5.18 12.73 21.33
C LYS A 288 -5.08 11.20 21.43
N GLY A 289 -4.13 10.57 20.74
CA GLY A 289 -3.96 9.12 20.75
C GLY A 289 -4.94 8.37 19.83
N VAL A 290 -5.61 9.06 18.91
CA VAL A 290 -6.57 8.47 17.98
C VAL A 290 -5.85 8.04 16.69
N PRO A 291 -5.96 6.77 16.27
CA PRO A 291 -5.39 6.29 15.03
C PRO A 291 -6.20 6.75 13.81
N PHE A 292 -5.50 7.28 12.80
CA PHE A 292 -6.00 7.53 11.46
C PHE A 292 -5.22 6.68 10.45
N PHE A 293 -5.91 6.06 9.51
CA PHE A 293 -5.30 5.17 8.53
C PHE A 293 -5.95 5.30 7.16
N THR A 294 -5.22 5.00 6.09
CA THR A 294 -5.81 4.98 4.75
C THR A 294 -6.50 3.66 4.48
N GLN A 295 -7.54 3.72 3.67
CA GLN A 295 -8.21 2.56 3.09
C GLN A 295 -7.97 2.60 1.57
N LEU A 296 -6.91 1.91 1.15
CA LEU A 296 -6.35 2.01 -0.20
C LEU A 296 -7.38 1.72 -1.30
N MET A 297 -8.18 0.66 -1.12
CA MET A 297 -9.23 0.25 -2.06
C MET A 297 -10.61 0.81 -1.70
N GLY A 298 -10.74 1.38 -0.50
CA GLY A 298 -11.99 1.97 -0.02
C GLY A 298 -12.25 3.39 -0.51
N ASN A 299 -11.25 4.08 -1.06
CA ASN A 299 -11.28 5.53 -1.32
C ASN A 299 -11.53 6.37 -0.05
N ARG A 300 -10.97 5.92 1.09
CA ARG A 300 -11.25 6.53 2.41
C ARG A 300 -10.02 6.74 3.27
N ILE A 301 -10.18 7.60 4.27
CA ILE A 301 -9.39 7.59 5.50
C ILE A 301 -10.29 7.03 6.60
N GLY A 302 -9.82 6.08 7.38
CA GLY A 302 -10.49 5.55 8.56
C GLY A 302 -9.91 6.13 9.85
N THR A 303 -10.71 6.14 10.91
CA THR A 303 -10.29 6.40 12.29
C THR A 303 -11.00 5.43 13.22
N ILE A 304 -10.40 5.13 14.37
CA ILE A 304 -11.00 4.29 15.42
C ILE A 304 -10.96 5.04 16.73
N ASP A 305 -12.08 5.11 17.44
CA ASP A 305 -12.10 5.59 18.82
C ASP A 305 -11.31 4.60 19.71
N PRO A 306 -10.21 5.01 20.36
CA PRO A 306 -9.32 4.08 21.05
C PRO A 306 -9.94 3.47 22.32
N ALA A 307 -11.00 4.07 22.88
CA ALA A 307 -11.68 3.59 24.08
C ALA A 307 -12.77 2.56 23.73
N THR A 308 -13.62 2.89 22.75
CA THR A 308 -14.80 2.10 22.36
C THR A 308 -14.55 1.16 21.19
N LEU A 309 -13.44 1.35 20.47
CA LEU A 309 -13.09 0.63 19.24
C LEU A 309 -14.08 0.81 18.08
N GLN A 310 -14.92 1.85 18.13
CA GLN A 310 -15.85 2.17 17.06
C GLN A 310 -15.10 2.82 15.87
N PRO A 311 -15.26 2.29 14.64
CA PRO A 311 -14.65 2.87 13.45
C PRO A 311 -15.52 4.00 12.87
N ARG A 312 -14.86 4.96 12.21
CA ARG A 312 -15.47 5.99 11.36
C ARG A 312 -14.64 6.14 10.10
N GLU A 313 -15.29 6.42 8.97
CA GLU A 313 -14.64 6.52 7.67
C GLU A 313 -14.99 7.84 6.96
N PHE A 314 -13.99 8.47 6.34
CA PHE A 314 -14.10 9.72 5.60
C PHE A 314 -13.87 9.43 4.11
N PHE A 315 -14.87 9.71 3.27
CA PHE A 315 -14.70 9.58 1.83
C PHE A 315 -13.77 10.67 1.29
N VAL A 316 -12.75 10.29 0.53
CA VAL A 316 -11.77 11.23 -0.04
C VAL A 316 -11.86 11.34 -1.57
N GLY A 317 -12.94 10.85 -2.17
CA GLY A 317 -13.23 11.01 -3.60
C GLY A 317 -13.11 9.72 -4.41
N SER A 318 -13.92 9.59 -5.45
CA SER A 318 -13.96 8.40 -6.32
C SER A 318 -12.66 8.25 -7.11
N GLY A 319 -12.18 7.01 -7.22
CA GLY A 319 -10.94 6.71 -7.93
C GLY A 319 -9.69 7.24 -7.22
N SER A 320 -9.81 7.60 -5.94
CA SER A 320 -8.65 7.89 -5.10
C SER A 320 -7.89 6.59 -4.77
N GLY A 321 -6.64 6.73 -4.36
CA GLY A 321 -5.88 5.61 -3.83
C GLY A 321 -5.05 6.09 -2.66
N PRO A 322 -5.66 6.46 -1.52
CA PRO A 322 -4.90 7.01 -0.41
C PRO A 322 -3.91 5.95 0.10
N ARG A 323 -2.61 6.23 -0.01
CA ARG A 323 -1.56 5.27 0.37
C ARG A 323 -0.97 5.52 1.75
N ARG A 324 -0.38 6.68 2.01
CA ARG A 324 0.23 7.01 3.30
C ARG A 324 -0.31 8.33 3.83
N LEU A 325 -0.05 8.56 5.11
CA LEU A 325 -0.53 9.71 5.86
C LEU A 325 0.62 10.41 6.56
N ALA A 326 0.49 11.71 6.70
CA ALA A 326 1.24 12.53 7.62
C ALA A 326 0.26 13.34 8.46
N ILE A 327 0.71 13.76 9.64
CA ILE A 327 -0.11 14.54 10.56
C ILE A 327 0.69 15.75 11.05
N THR A 328 0.07 16.91 10.99
CA THR A 328 0.64 18.15 11.50
C THR A 328 0.28 18.34 12.98
N PRO A 329 1.01 19.21 13.73
CA PRO A 329 0.77 19.45 15.15
C PRO A 329 -0.66 19.87 15.54
N ASP A 330 -1.43 20.41 14.59
CA ASP A 330 -2.83 20.81 14.74
C ASP A 330 -3.83 19.67 14.39
N ASP A 331 -3.35 18.43 14.29
CA ASP A 331 -4.11 17.22 13.98
C ASP A 331 -4.76 17.20 12.57
N LEU A 332 -4.30 18.05 11.65
CA LEU A 332 -4.71 17.93 10.24
C LEU A 332 -4.01 16.73 9.59
N ILE A 333 -4.78 15.96 8.83
CA ILE A 333 -4.34 14.72 8.21
C ILE A 333 -4.01 14.98 6.75
N TYR A 334 -2.73 14.89 6.39
CA TYR A 334 -2.30 14.94 5.00
C TYR A 334 -2.15 13.52 4.45
N TYR A 335 -2.50 13.30 3.19
CA TYR A 335 -2.44 11.99 2.56
C TYR A 335 -1.99 12.09 1.12
N THR A 336 -1.33 11.04 0.65
CA THR A 336 -1.00 10.89 -0.76
C THR A 336 -2.10 10.14 -1.47
N ASP A 337 -2.78 10.80 -2.41
CA ASP A 337 -3.65 10.12 -3.35
C ASP A 337 -2.82 9.59 -4.52
N TYR A 338 -2.48 8.32 -4.40
CA TYR A 338 -1.60 7.64 -5.32
C TYR A 338 -2.20 7.49 -6.72
N ALA A 339 -3.51 7.25 -6.83
CA ALA A 339 -4.15 6.97 -8.12
C ALA A 339 -4.38 8.25 -8.94
N ARG A 340 -4.74 9.36 -8.28
CA ARG A 340 -5.05 10.63 -8.94
C ARG A 340 -3.87 11.59 -9.07
N GLY A 341 -2.73 11.30 -8.44
CA GLY A 341 -1.56 12.17 -8.45
C GLY A 341 -1.78 13.45 -7.64
N ILE A 342 -2.34 13.32 -6.43
CA ILE A 342 -2.79 14.44 -5.60
C ILE A 342 -2.19 14.35 -4.19
N LEU A 343 -1.80 15.50 -3.64
CA LEU A 343 -1.64 15.69 -2.20
C LEU A 343 -3.00 16.11 -1.64
N GLY A 344 -3.53 15.35 -0.68
CA GLY A 344 -4.79 15.67 -0.01
C GLY A 344 -4.57 16.06 1.44
N ARG A 345 -5.50 16.84 1.99
CA ARG A 345 -5.64 17.15 3.41
C ARG A 345 -7.07 16.88 3.85
N LEU A 346 -7.25 16.25 4.99
CA LEU A 346 -8.50 16.05 5.70
C LEU A 346 -8.42 16.79 7.05
N ASP A 347 -9.44 17.61 7.32
CA ASP A 347 -9.71 18.13 8.65
C ASP A 347 -10.73 17.20 9.34
N PRO A 348 -10.33 16.40 10.35
CA PRO A 348 -11.22 15.45 11.01
C PRO A 348 -12.27 16.12 11.92
N ALA A 349 -12.14 17.41 12.22
CA ALA A 349 -13.11 18.16 13.01
C ALA A 349 -14.28 18.66 12.17
N THR A 350 -14.06 18.91 10.87
CA THR A 350 -15.08 19.45 9.95
C THR A 350 -15.42 18.52 8.79
N ASP A 351 -14.74 17.38 8.68
CA ASP A 351 -14.82 16.39 7.59
C ASP A 351 -14.44 16.94 6.22
N ARG A 352 -13.85 18.15 6.17
CA ARG A 352 -13.54 18.82 4.91
C ARG A 352 -12.21 18.35 4.36
N THR A 353 -12.19 18.10 3.05
CA THR A 353 -10.96 17.85 2.31
C THR A 353 -10.50 19.07 1.53
N LYS A 354 -9.18 19.17 1.32
CA LYS A 354 -8.55 20.07 0.36
C LYS A 354 -7.49 19.29 -0.41
N GLU A 355 -7.36 19.56 -1.70
CA GLU A 355 -6.52 18.78 -2.61
C GLU A 355 -5.64 19.70 -3.45
N TRP A 356 -4.41 19.26 -3.72
CA TRP A 356 -3.46 19.92 -4.61
C TRP A 356 -2.89 18.91 -5.59
N ARG A 357 -2.77 19.29 -6.87
CA ARG A 357 -2.15 18.42 -7.87
C ARG A 357 -0.65 18.32 -7.60
N SER A 358 -0.13 17.10 -7.66
CA SER A 358 1.31 16.86 -7.59
C SER A 358 2.05 17.52 -8.76
N PRO A 359 3.22 18.15 -8.54
CA PRO A 359 4.03 18.79 -9.57
C PRO A 359 4.25 17.98 -10.85
N SER A 360 4.58 16.69 -10.73
CA SER A 360 4.85 15.83 -11.89
C SER A 360 3.58 15.26 -12.54
N GLY A 361 2.41 15.80 -12.20
CA GLY A 361 1.14 15.52 -12.87
C GLY A 361 0.35 14.33 -12.30
N PRO A 362 -0.77 13.96 -12.95
CA PRO A 362 -1.73 12.97 -12.43
C PRO A 362 -1.16 11.54 -12.36
N LEU A 363 -0.14 11.23 -13.16
CA LEU A 363 0.54 9.93 -13.14
C LEU A 363 1.76 9.90 -12.20
N SER A 364 1.98 10.94 -11.39
CA SER A 364 3.14 11.07 -10.48
C SER A 364 3.15 10.05 -9.34
N GLN A 365 1.97 9.55 -8.95
CA GLN A 365 1.78 8.55 -7.89
C GLN A 365 2.50 8.91 -6.59
N PRO A 366 2.05 9.98 -5.90
CA PRO A 366 2.58 10.33 -4.60
C PRO A 366 2.39 9.15 -3.64
N TYR A 367 3.41 8.84 -2.85
CA TYR A 367 3.41 7.62 -2.03
C TYR A 367 3.97 7.85 -0.62
N ALA A 368 5.30 7.90 -0.45
CA ALA A 368 5.88 8.19 0.85
C ALA A 368 5.49 9.61 1.26
N ILE A 369 5.09 9.84 2.51
CA ILE A 369 4.77 11.16 3.07
C ILE A 369 5.15 11.22 4.54
N ALA A 370 5.57 12.40 4.99
CA ALA A 370 5.78 12.76 6.39
C ALA A 370 5.57 14.27 6.58
N ALA A 371 5.34 14.69 7.83
CA ALA A 371 5.29 16.10 8.20
C ALA A 371 6.47 16.43 9.11
N VAL A 372 7.23 17.47 8.75
CA VAL A 372 8.21 18.09 9.64
C VAL A 372 7.59 19.38 10.11
N GLU A 373 7.10 19.39 11.35
CA GLU A 373 6.23 20.45 11.88
C GLU A 373 4.99 20.64 10.96
N ASN A 374 4.83 21.82 10.37
CA ASN A 374 3.73 22.13 9.45
C ASN A 374 4.09 21.91 7.98
N ILE A 375 5.31 21.48 7.67
CA ILE A 375 5.77 21.29 6.29
C ILE A 375 5.60 19.84 5.88
N ILE A 376 4.93 19.64 4.75
CA ILE A 376 4.64 18.31 4.23
C ILE A 376 5.73 17.92 3.24
N TRP A 377 6.29 16.73 3.44
CA TRP A 377 7.25 16.13 2.53
C TRP A 377 6.65 14.85 1.97
N TYR A 378 6.70 14.65 0.66
CA TYR A 378 6.28 13.41 0.03
C TYR A 378 7.15 13.03 -1.17
N VAL A 379 7.02 11.81 -1.66
CA VAL A 379 7.71 11.37 -2.90
C VAL A 379 6.71 11.03 -3.98
N GLU A 380 6.91 11.61 -5.15
CA GLU A 380 6.26 11.21 -6.41
C GLU A 380 6.92 9.94 -6.92
N GLY A 381 6.34 8.79 -6.57
CA GLY A 381 6.95 7.47 -6.75
C GLY A 381 6.95 6.97 -8.19
N ASN A 382 6.20 7.60 -9.11
CA ASN A 382 6.19 7.24 -10.52
C ASN A 382 6.87 8.26 -11.43
N ALA A 383 7.19 9.46 -10.93
CA ALA A 383 8.02 10.41 -11.66
C ALA A 383 9.42 9.85 -11.91
N MET A 384 10.05 10.24 -13.03
CA MET A 384 11.43 9.86 -13.39
C MET A 384 12.34 11.10 -13.53
N PRO A 385 13.40 11.23 -12.71
CA PRO A 385 13.65 10.47 -11.48
C PRO A 385 12.50 10.68 -10.47
N ASN A 386 12.40 9.84 -9.43
CA ASN A 386 11.48 10.12 -8.33
C ASN A 386 11.80 11.48 -7.72
N MET A 387 10.76 12.26 -7.42
CA MET A 387 10.90 13.61 -6.87
C MET A 387 10.53 13.60 -5.39
N VAL A 388 11.44 14.07 -4.54
CA VAL A 388 11.12 14.50 -3.18
C VAL A 388 10.47 15.87 -3.28
N VAL A 389 9.25 15.99 -2.78
CA VAL A 389 8.44 17.20 -2.84
C VAL A 389 8.26 17.75 -1.42
N ARG A 390 8.61 19.02 -1.24
CA ARG A 390 8.23 19.83 -0.08
C ARG A 390 7.00 20.65 -0.45
N PHE A 391 5.98 20.63 0.39
CA PHE A 391 4.79 21.47 0.28
C PHE A 391 4.67 22.31 1.55
N ASP A 392 4.50 23.61 1.36
CA ASP A 392 4.23 24.58 2.42
C ASP A 392 2.73 24.86 2.46
N PRO A 393 1.98 24.39 3.47
CA PRO A 393 0.54 24.61 3.53
C PRO A 393 0.12 26.06 3.73
N ALA A 394 0.98 26.92 4.29
CA ALA A 394 0.64 28.32 4.54
C ALA A 394 0.73 29.14 3.25
N ALA A 395 1.76 28.89 2.44
CA ALA A 395 1.94 29.54 1.13
C ALA A 395 1.25 28.79 -0.02
N GLU A 396 0.89 27.52 0.19
CA GLU A 396 0.39 26.59 -0.83
C GLU A 396 1.36 26.40 -2.01
N THR A 397 2.66 26.43 -1.72
CA THR A 397 3.74 26.31 -2.71
C THR A 397 4.50 25.01 -2.60
N PHE A 398 4.95 24.51 -3.75
CA PHE A 398 5.82 23.33 -3.85
C PHE A 398 7.28 23.71 -4.06
N GLN A 399 8.18 22.84 -3.63
CA GLN A 399 9.60 22.83 -3.99
C GLN A 399 10.05 21.37 -4.16
N THR A 400 10.92 21.06 -5.11
CA THR A 400 11.25 19.65 -5.42
C THR A 400 12.72 19.39 -5.66
N TRP A 401 13.15 18.17 -5.31
CA TRP A 401 14.51 17.65 -5.52
C TRP A 401 14.44 16.24 -6.12
N PRO A 402 15.28 15.93 -7.12
CA PRO A 402 15.34 14.58 -7.67
C PRO A 402 16.09 13.64 -6.73
N MET A 403 15.61 12.41 -6.60
CA MET A 403 16.36 11.33 -5.96
C MET A 403 17.62 11.00 -6.80
N PRO A 404 18.84 11.01 -6.21
CA PRO A 404 20.09 10.76 -6.95
C PRO A 404 20.13 9.41 -7.67
N SER A 405 19.72 8.33 -7.00
CA SER A 405 19.58 6.99 -7.59
C SER A 405 18.42 6.85 -8.58
N GLY A 406 17.62 7.90 -8.78
CA GLY A 406 16.30 7.84 -9.40
C GLY A 406 15.19 7.32 -8.47
N GLY A 407 15.54 6.81 -7.28
CA GLY A 407 14.63 6.31 -6.24
C GLY A 407 13.95 4.97 -6.57
N GLY A 408 13.69 4.71 -7.85
CA GLY A 408 12.94 3.56 -8.35
C GLY A 408 11.47 3.64 -7.93
N VAL A 409 11.21 3.31 -6.66
CA VAL A 409 9.97 3.55 -5.93
C VAL A 409 10.30 3.74 -4.45
N VAL A 410 9.98 4.90 -3.88
CA VAL A 410 10.08 5.18 -2.45
C VAL A 410 8.72 4.97 -1.77
N ARG A 411 8.63 3.97 -0.89
CA ARG A 411 7.34 3.46 -0.35
C ARG A 411 6.95 4.00 1.02
N HIS A 412 7.92 4.53 1.78
CA HIS A 412 7.71 5.22 3.05
C HIS A 412 8.87 6.17 3.32
N MET A 413 8.58 7.22 4.08
CA MET A 413 9.55 8.05 4.78
C MET A 413 9.17 8.23 6.25
N VAL A 414 10.16 8.39 7.14
CA VAL A 414 9.95 8.70 8.55
C VAL A 414 10.75 9.93 8.96
N VAL A 415 10.30 10.62 10.01
CA VAL A 415 11.01 11.75 10.60
C VAL A 415 11.80 11.26 11.80
N ALA A 416 13.11 11.49 11.81
CA ALA A 416 13.96 11.25 12.95
C ALA A 416 13.74 12.31 14.05
N PRO A 417 14.16 12.06 15.30
CA PRO A 417 14.11 13.08 16.37
C PRO A 417 14.86 14.38 16.03
N ASP A 418 15.92 14.30 15.22
CA ASP A 418 16.67 15.45 14.71
C ASP A 418 16.01 16.13 13.49
N ARG A 419 14.78 15.74 13.16
CA ARG A 419 13.94 16.25 12.07
C ARG A 419 14.41 15.89 10.66
N ARG A 420 15.45 15.08 10.50
CA ARG A 420 15.82 14.53 9.19
C ARG A 420 14.78 13.52 8.73
N LEU A 421 14.55 13.50 7.42
CA LEU A 421 13.72 12.48 6.79
C LEU A 421 14.60 11.28 6.44
N TRP A 422 14.09 10.08 6.67
CA TRP A 422 14.71 8.83 6.24
C TRP A 422 13.78 8.06 5.32
N LEU A 423 14.31 7.55 4.21
CA LEU A 423 13.55 6.97 3.12
C LEU A 423 14.17 5.63 2.68
N ALA A 424 13.34 4.76 2.13
CA ALA A 424 13.76 3.49 1.53
C ALA A 424 13.49 3.51 0.01
N GLY A 425 14.56 3.56 -0.79
CA GLY A 425 14.51 3.45 -2.25
C GLY A 425 14.52 1.98 -2.66
N SER A 426 13.32 1.44 -2.87
CA SER A 426 13.08 0.00 -2.83
C SER A 426 13.62 -0.75 -4.05
N GLU A 427 13.42 -0.25 -5.26
CA GLU A 427 13.89 -0.96 -6.47
C GLU A 427 15.37 -0.81 -6.75
N VAL A 428 16.02 0.13 -6.06
CA VAL A 428 17.43 0.48 -6.22
C VAL A 428 18.24 0.11 -4.98
N ASP A 429 17.64 -0.57 -4.00
CA ASP A 429 18.25 -1.03 -2.75
C ASP A 429 19.05 0.07 -2.03
N VAL A 430 18.45 1.23 -1.78
CA VAL A 430 19.09 2.33 -1.03
C VAL A 430 18.29 2.74 0.20
N ILE A 431 18.99 3.15 1.26
CA ILE A 431 18.45 3.99 2.33
C ILE A 431 18.92 5.41 2.05
N ALA A 432 18.04 6.39 2.21
CA ALA A 432 18.34 7.79 1.93
C ALA A 432 17.93 8.69 3.08
N THR A 433 18.58 9.85 3.19
CA THR A 433 18.15 10.93 4.06
C THR A 433 18.06 12.25 3.30
N VAL A 434 17.12 13.10 3.70
CA VAL A 434 17.02 14.49 3.24
C VAL A 434 17.59 15.39 4.32
N GLU A 435 18.61 16.16 3.95
CA GLU A 435 19.30 17.12 4.81
C GLU A 435 18.91 18.53 4.36
N VAL A 436 18.20 19.26 5.23
CA VAL A 436 17.87 20.67 4.99
C VAL A 436 19.01 21.52 5.54
N THR A 437 19.75 22.19 4.66
CA THR A 437 20.96 22.96 4.99
C THR A 437 20.68 24.44 5.21
N ARG A 438 19.55 24.95 4.69
CA ARG A 438 19.09 26.33 4.94
C ARG A 438 17.56 26.41 4.97
N VAL A 439 17.02 26.95 6.05
CA VAL A 439 15.64 27.44 6.13
C VAL A 439 15.74 28.97 6.20
N PRO A 440 15.14 29.74 5.28
CA PRO A 440 15.10 31.19 5.41
C PRO A 440 14.43 31.58 6.73
N PRO A 441 14.86 32.66 7.40
CA PRO A 441 14.15 33.17 8.55
C PRO A 441 12.70 33.50 8.16
N VAL A 442 11.75 33.14 9.03
CA VAL A 442 10.35 33.58 8.92
C VAL A 442 10.35 35.08 9.15
N HIS A 443 9.95 35.85 8.13
CA HIS A 443 9.81 37.31 8.22
C HIS A 443 8.48 37.71 8.85
#